data_AF-A0A846QGM6-F1
#
_entry.id   AF-A0A846QGM6-F1
#
_cell.length_a   1.000
_cell.length_b   1.000
_cell.length_c   1.000
_cell.angle_alpha   90.00
_cell.angle_beta   90.00
_cell.angle_gamma   90.00
#
_symmetry.space_group_name_H-M   'P 1'
#
loop_
_entity.id
_entity.type
_entity.pdbx_description
1 polymer ?
#
loop_
_entity_poly.entity_id
_entity_poly.type
_entity_poly.pdbx_seq_one_letter_code
_entity_poly.pdbx_strand_id
1 'polypeptide(L)'
;MPMITFNLLKELFEKQKGPVTTNEIINHVADKSPRNLENLVSNMIVLEKGGFVKKRFDRKKSSYVWELSDPKLNGTEILERYPELYEQTLYGEGSFSLKKRKR
;
A
#
# COMPACT_ATOMS: atom_id res chain seq x y z
N MET A 1 1.85 7.47 3.22
CA MET A 1 0.95 6.93 4.27
C MET A 1 0.27 5.67 3.73
N PRO A 2 0.48 4.50 4.36
CA PRO A 2 -0.04 3.22 3.89
C PRO A 2 -1.57 3.17 3.72
N MET A 3 -2.31 3.78 4.65
CA MET A 3 -3.77 3.84 4.60
C MET A 3 -4.31 4.62 3.40
N ILE A 4 -3.71 5.76 3.08
CA ILE A 4 -4.07 6.55 1.90
C ILE A 4 -3.77 5.75 0.64
N THR A 5 -2.60 5.10 0.56
CA THR A 5 -2.26 4.21 -0.55
C THR A 5 -3.27 3.07 -0.68
N PHE A 6 -3.67 2.43 0.43
CA PHE A 6 -4.68 1.37 0.38
C PHE A 6 -6.03 1.84 -0.15
N ASN A 7 -6.52 3.01 0.29
CA ASN A 7 -7.79 3.55 -0.19
C ASN A 7 -7.75 3.87 -1.69
N LEU A 8 -6.65 4.45 -2.18
CA LEU A 8 -6.44 4.71 -3.61
C LEU A 8 -6.40 3.40 -4.42
N LEU A 9 -5.72 2.38 -3.90
CA LEU A 9 -5.71 1.06 -4.53
C LEU A 9 -7.10 0.46 -4.57
N LYS A 10 -7.86 0.53 -3.47
CA LYS A 10 -9.24 0.02 -3.41
C LYS A 10 -10.14 0.69 -4.44
N GLU A 11 -10.07 2.02 -4.54
CA GLU A 11 -10.78 2.76 -5.60
C GLU A 11 -10.39 2.27 -7.01
N LEU A 12 -9.10 2.07 -7.26
CA LEU A 12 -8.62 1.58 -8.55
C LEU A 12 -9.11 0.16 -8.86
N PHE A 13 -9.10 -0.74 -7.87
CA PHE A 13 -9.56 -2.12 -8.00
C PHE A 13 -11.06 -2.21 -8.25
N GLU A 14 -11.85 -1.39 -7.56
CA GLU A 14 -13.30 -1.30 -7.76
C GLU A 14 -13.63 -0.79 -9.18
N LYS A 15 -12.85 0.16 -9.70
CA LYS A 15 -13.03 0.69 -11.07
C LYS A 15 -12.63 -0.30 -12.15
N GLN A 16 -11.48 -0.96 -12.02
CA GLN A 16 -10.98 -1.87 -13.05
C GLN A 16 -11.62 -3.27 -13.00
N LYS A 17 -12.31 -3.63 -11.92
CA LYS A 17 -12.92 -4.96 -11.69
C LYS A 17 -11.95 -6.12 -11.95
N GLY A 18 -10.67 -5.93 -11.60
CA GLY A 18 -9.65 -6.94 -11.85
C GLY A 18 -8.25 -6.55 -11.39
N PRO A 19 -7.24 -7.42 -11.64
CA PRO A 19 -5.86 -7.19 -11.26
C PRO A 19 -5.23 -6.04 -12.06
N VAL A 20 -4.55 -5.15 -11.35
CA VAL A 20 -3.97 -3.93 -11.92
C VAL A 20 -2.45 -4.02 -11.95
N THR A 21 -1.84 -3.48 -12.98
CA THR A 21 -0.38 -3.45 -13.11
C THR A 21 0.24 -2.37 -12.22
N THR A 22 1.53 -2.50 -11.96
CA THR A 22 2.29 -1.46 -11.23
C THR A 22 2.19 -0.08 -11.90
N ASN A 23 2.19 -0.03 -13.24
CA ASN A 23 2.05 1.23 -13.98
C ASN A 23 0.66 1.86 -13.79
N GLU A 24 -0.40 1.06 -13.78
CA GLU A 24 -1.76 1.56 -13.52
C GLU A 24 -1.89 2.14 -12.11
N ILE A 25 -1.24 1.52 -11.11
CA ILE A 25 -1.16 2.06 -9.75
C ILE A 25 -0.41 3.39 -9.72
N ILE A 26 0.79 3.44 -10.34
CA ILE A 26 1.61 4.65 -10.39
C ILE A 26 0.82 5.80 -11.01
N ASN A 27 0.19 5.57 -12.16
CA ASN A 27 -0.58 6.59 -12.85
C ASN A 27 -1.78 7.06 -12.02
N HIS A 28 -2.50 6.14 -11.38
CA HIS A 28 -3.64 6.49 -10.55
C HIS A 28 -3.23 7.28 -9.29
N VAL A 29 -2.14 6.87 -8.64
CA VAL A 29 -1.62 7.56 -7.46
C VAL A 29 -1.03 8.92 -7.82
N ALA A 30 -0.32 9.03 -8.95
CA ALA A 30 0.22 10.30 -9.43
C ALA A 30 -0.90 11.31 -9.75
N ASP A 31 -2.01 10.84 -10.34
CA ASP A 31 -3.18 11.69 -10.65
C ASP A 31 -3.90 12.17 -9.37
N LYS A 32 -4.12 11.26 -8.41
CA LYS A 32 -4.91 11.55 -7.21
C LYS A 32 -4.14 12.17 -6.06
N SER A 33 -2.89 11.77 -5.88
CA SER A 33 -2.06 12.17 -4.76
C SER A 33 -0.57 12.07 -5.10
N PRO A 34 -0.02 13.07 -5.84
CA PRO A 34 1.40 13.12 -6.19
C PRO A 34 2.32 12.97 -4.97
N ARG A 35 1.94 13.56 -3.82
CA ARG A 35 2.69 13.47 -2.56
C ARG A 35 2.83 12.03 -2.04
N ASN A 36 1.88 11.15 -2.36
CA ASN A 36 1.93 9.75 -1.96
C ASN A 36 2.77 8.88 -2.90
N LEU A 37 3.13 9.38 -4.09
CA LEU A 37 3.90 8.64 -5.08
C LEU A 37 5.31 8.31 -4.57
N GLU A 38 5.96 9.27 -3.90
CA GLU A 38 7.31 9.09 -3.34
C GLU A 38 7.38 7.92 -2.35
N ASN A 39 6.30 7.71 -1.61
CA ASN A 39 6.19 6.66 -0.60
C ASN A 39 5.42 5.43 -1.10
N LEU A 40 5.04 5.37 -2.37
CA LEU A 40 4.18 4.32 -2.92
C LEU A 40 4.81 2.94 -2.76
N VAL A 41 6.08 2.81 -3.16
CA VAL A 41 6.80 1.51 -3.10
C VAL A 41 6.88 0.99 -1.67
N SER A 42 7.29 1.85 -0.73
CA SER A 42 7.36 1.50 0.69
C SER A 42 5.99 1.09 1.24
N ASN A 43 4.93 1.82 0.90
CA ASN A 43 3.57 1.48 1.33
C ASN A 43 3.10 0.15 0.71
N MET A 44 3.40 -0.11 -0.56
CA MET A 44 3.04 -1.36 -1.25
C MET A 44 3.68 -2.59 -0.60
N ILE A 45 4.96 -2.50 -0.21
CA ILE A 45 5.66 -3.59 0.49
C ILE A 45 4.97 -3.90 1.82
N VAL A 46 4.56 -2.87 2.56
CA VAL A 46 3.85 -3.08 3.82
C VAL A 46 2.48 -3.72 3.57
N LEU A 47 1.72 -3.21 2.60
CA LEU A 47 0.41 -3.77 2.28
C LEU A 47 0.50 -5.23 1.81
N GLU A 48 1.56 -5.58 1.08
CA GLU A 48 1.83 -6.95 0.64
C GLU A 48 2.19 -7.87 1.82
N LYS A 49 3.12 -7.44 2.69
CA LYS A 49 3.48 -8.20 3.90
C LYS A 49 2.29 -8.36 4.85
N GLY A 50 1.43 -7.35 4.91
CA GLY A 50 0.18 -7.39 5.67
C GLY A 50 -0.90 -8.28 5.09
N GLY A 51 -0.68 -8.82 3.89
CA GLY A 51 -1.64 -9.66 3.19
C GLY A 51 -2.87 -8.90 2.74
N PHE A 52 -2.82 -7.57 2.62
CA PHE A 52 -3.92 -6.74 2.12
C PHE A 52 -3.95 -6.72 0.60
N VAL A 53 -2.77 -6.77 -0.02
CA VAL A 53 -2.61 -6.92 -1.46
C VAL A 53 -1.74 -8.14 -1.77
N LYS A 54 -1.95 -8.72 -2.95
CA LYS A 54 -1.12 -9.80 -3.48
C LYS A 54 -0.51 -9.37 -4.81
N LYS A 55 0.76 -9.71 -5.00
CA LYS A 55 1.45 -9.59 -6.27
C LYS A 55 1.51 -10.96 -6.94
N ARG A 56 1.13 -11.03 -8.21
CA ARG A 56 1.31 -12.23 -9.03
C ARG A 56 1.75 -11.86 -10.44
N PHE A 57 2.44 -12.78 -11.10
CA PHE A 57 2.77 -12.61 -12.51
C PHE A 57 1.57 -13.01 -13.37
N ASP A 58 1.06 -12.09 -14.17
CA ASP A 58 0.01 -12.34 -15.15
C ASP A 58 0.63 -12.63 -16.51
N ARG A 59 0.48 -13.87 -16.99
CA ARG A 59 1.01 -14.30 -18.29
C ARG A 59 0.32 -13.62 -19.48
N LYS A 60 -0.96 -13.24 -19.37
CA LYS A 60 -1.70 -12.56 -20.44
C LYS A 60 -1.20 -11.13 -20.60
N LYS A 61 -0.95 -10.44 -19.48
CA LYS A 61 -0.39 -9.09 -19.47
C LYS A 61 1.14 -9.06 -19.57
N SER A 62 1.81 -10.21 -19.49
CA SER A 62 3.28 -10.36 -19.39
C SER A 62 3.89 -9.41 -18.35
N SER A 63 3.20 -9.23 -17.23
CA SER A 63 3.54 -8.23 -16.23
C SER A 63 3.10 -8.66 -14.83
N TYR A 64 3.72 -8.07 -13.82
CA TYR A 64 3.26 -8.23 -12.44
C TYR A 64 2.01 -7.39 -12.20
N VAL A 65 0.96 -8.07 -11.76
CA VAL A 65 -0.30 -7.48 -11.36
C VAL A 65 -0.47 -7.59 -9.86
N TRP A 66 -1.25 -6.65 -9.34
CA TRP A 66 -1.65 -6.52 -7.96
C TRP A 66 -3.15 -6.77 -7.88
N GLU A 67 -3.59 -7.33 -6.76
CA GLU A 67 -5.01 -7.51 -6.44
C GLU A 67 -5.23 -7.37 -4.94
N LEU A 68 -6.44 -6.98 -4.53
CA LEU A 68 -6.84 -7.07 -3.12
C LEU A 68 -6.93 -8.53 -2.71
N SER A 69 -6.38 -8.85 -1.54
CA SER A 69 -6.54 -10.17 -0.96
C SER A 69 -7.98 -10.46 -0.53
N ASP A 70 -8.68 -9.43 -0.05
CA ASP A 70 -10.09 -9.48 0.29
C ASP A 70 -10.75 -8.15 -0.13
N PRO A 71 -11.72 -8.16 -1.06
CA PRO A 71 -12.43 -6.95 -1.46
C PRO A 71 -13.29 -6.34 -0.35
N LYS A 72 -13.62 -7.10 0.71
CA LYS A 72 -14.37 -6.61 1.87
C LYS A 72 -13.49 -5.88 2.89
N LEU A 73 -12.16 -5.95 2.76
CA LEU A 73 -11.24 -5.28 3.68
C LEU A 73 -11.55 -3.79 3.80
N ASN A 74 -11.63 -3.33 5.04
CA ASN A 74 -11.81 -1.92 5.35
C ASN A 74 -10.55 -1.34 6.03
N GLY A 75 -10.45 -0.01 6.05
CA GLY A 75 -9.29 0.67 6.63
C GLY A 75 -9.08 0.36 8.12
N THR A 76 -10.15 0.06 8.86
CA THR A 76 -10.10 -0.31 10.28
C THR A 76 -9.39 -1.64 10.52
N GLU A 77 -9.62 -2.65 9.68
CA GLU A 77 -8.92 -3.95 9.77
C GLU A 77 -7.42 -3.84 9.48
N ILE A 78 -7.00 -2.83 8.70
CA ILE A 78 -5.58 -2.54 8.48
C ILE A 78 -4.94 -2.00 9.75
N LEU A 79 -5.63 -1.09 10.44
CA LEU A 79 -5.17 -0.49 11.68
C LEU A 79 -5.08 -1.51 12.82
N GLU A 80 -6.01 -2.46 12.88
CA GLU A 80 -5.99 -3.53 13.88
C GLU A 80 -4.87 -4.54 13.65
N ARG A 81 -4.57 -4.87 12.37
CA ARG A 81 -3.53 -5.85 12.04
C ARG A 81 -2.12 -5.27 12.04
N TYR A 82 -1.98 -3.97 11.85
CA TYR A 82 -0.69 -3.27 11.80
C TYR A 82 -0.78 -1.88 12.47
N PRO A 83 -0.97 -1.81 13.80
CA PRO A 83 -1.03 -0.54 14.53
C PRO A 83 0.28 0.26 14.42
N GLU A 84 1.42 -0.39 14.19
CA GLU A 84 2.72 0.25 13.92
C GLU A 84 2.73 1.09 12.64
N LEU A 85 1.80 0.85 11.70
CA LEU A 85 1.62 1.73 10.55
C LEU A 85 1.06 3.08 10.94
N TYR A 86 0.35 3.14 12.07
CA TYR A 86 -0.11 4.40 12.64
C TYR A 86 1.04 5.15 13.32
N GLU A 87 1.94 4.44 14.01
CA GLU A 87 3.16 5.04 14.60
C GLU A 87 4.09 5.62 13.51
N GLN A 88 4.27 4.91 12.39
CA GLN A 88 5.02 5.46 11.25
C GLN A 88 4.30 6.63 10.55
N THR A 89 2.98 6.81 10.75
CA THR A 89 2.27 7.99 10.25
C THR A 89 2.25 9.18 11.21
N LEU A 90 2.33 8.94 12.53
CA LEU A 90 2.45 10.01 13.54
C LEU A 90 3.89 10.51 13.69
N TYR A 91 4.89 9.64 13.53
CA TYR A 91 6.32 9.96 13.67
C TYR A 91 7.08 9.97 12.32
N GLY A 92 6.35 9.90 11.21
CA GLY A 92 6.88 9.74 9.85
C GLY A 92 7.61 10.95 9.27
N GLU A 93 7.44 12.14 9.86
CA GLU A 93 8.32 13.28 9.62
C GLU A 93 9.27 13.44 10.82
N GLY A 94 10.32 12.61 10.86
CA GLY A 94 11.49 12.86 11.71
C GLY A 94 11.61 12.03 12.97
N SER A 95 11.90 10.72 12.85
CA SER A 95 12.42 9.93 13.98
C SER A 95 13.31 8.77 13.52
N PHE A 96 14.30 9.05 12.67
CA PHE A 96 15.52 8.24 12.66
C PHE A 96 16.37 8.58 13.89
N SER A 97 16.01 8.05 15.05
CA SER A 97 16.96 7.87 16.15
C SER A 97 16.45 6.87 17.18
N LEU A 98 16.50 5.58 16.83
CA LEU A 98 16.61 4.54 17.86
C LEU A 98 18.10 4.24 18.09
N LYS A 99 18.82 5.25 18.60
CA LYS A 99 19.96 4.95 19.48
C LYS A 99 19.38 4.58 20.84
N LYS A 100 19.35 3.28 21.14
CA LYS A 100 20.26 2.67 22.12
C LYS A 100 19.88 1.21 22.32
N ARG A 101 20.79 0.33 21.89
CA ARG A 101 20.92 -1.02 22.41
C ARG A 101 21.10 -0.95 23.92
N LYS A 102 20.32 -1.76 24.63
CA LYS A 102 20.47 -2.11 26.05
C LYS A 102 21.93 -2.44 26.38
N ARG A 103 22.42 -1.88 27.49
CA ARG A 103 23.11 -2.61 28.56
C ARG A 103 22.69 -2.00 29.88
#